data_AF-A0A142Y392-F1
#
_entry.id   AF-A0A142Y392-F1
#
_cell.length_a   1.000
_cell.length_b   1.000
_cell.length_c   1.000
_cell.angle_alpha   90.00
_cell.angle_beta   90.00
_cell.angle_gamma   90.00
#
_symmetry.space_group_name_H-M   'P 1'
#
loop_
_entity.id
_entity.type
_entity.pdbx_description
1 polymer ?
#
loop_
_entity_poly.entity_id
_entity_poly.type
_entity_poly.pdbx_seq_one_letter_code
_entity_poly.pdbx_strand_id
1 'polypeptide(L)'
;MTFRTAFLDWARDAFPELEVEFLGASAENRLYSAFLAFRNHTQVAIDNQDSRRVEELFGMADRVLVCSYPEMRSLFHVVYVEDLKFHDERTKRSWALKLLSPSLRLERERSLPGLPCDET
;
A
#
# COMPACT_ATOMS: atom_id res chain seq x y z
N MET A 1 -5.80 -1.19 -22.29
CA MET A 1 -5.59 -0.31 -21.12
C MET A 1 -4.49 -0.95 -20.25
N THR A 2 -3.48 -0.20 -19.82
CA THR A 2 -2.41 -0.77 -18.97
C THR A 2 -2.86 -0.81 -17.51
N PHE A 3 -2.26 -1.69 -16.69
CA PHE A 3 -2.58 -1.75 -15.27
C PHE A 3 -2.30 -0.42 -14.56
N ARG A 4 -1.27 0.31 -14.96
CA ARG A 4 -0.98 1.67 -14.44
C ARG A 4 -2.15 2.62 -14.63
N THR A 5 -2.74 2.68 -15.82
CA THR A 5 -3.89 3.56 -16.07
C THR A 5 -5.06 3.14 -15.18
N ALA A 6 -5.38 1.85 -15.11
CA ALA A 6 -6.46 1.36 -14.25
C ALA A 6 -6.21 1.62 -12.76
N PHE A 7 -4.95 1.54 -12.29
CA PHE A 7 -4.58 1.89 -10.92
C PHE A 7 -4.75 3.38 -10.64
N LEU A 8 -4.32 4.24 -11.57
CA LEU A 8 -4.48 5.70 -11.41
C LEU A 8 -5.95 6.11 -11.42
N ASP A 9 -6.78 5.50 -12.26
CA ASP A 9 -8.22 5.76 -12.28
C ASP A 9 -8.87 5.32 -10.97
N TRP A 10 -8.57 4.08 -10.51
CA TRP A 10 -9.02 3.60 -9.20
C TRP A 10 -8.56 4.50 -8.05
N ALA A 11 -7.31 4.96 -8.07
CA ALA A 11 -6.76 5.80 -7.02
C ALA A 11 -7.47 7.16 -6.95
N ARG A 12 -7.80 7.78 -8.09
CA ARG A 12 -8.58 9.02 -8.13
C ARG A 12 -9.98 8.85 -7.55
N ASP A 13 -10.64 7.75 -7.87
CA ASP A 13 -11.98 7.45 -7.36
C ASP A 13 -11.95 7.14 -5.86
N ALA A 14 -10.89 6.47 -5.39
CA ALA A 14 -10.72 6.07 -3.99
C ALA A 14 -10.21 7.20 -3.09
N PHE A 15 -9.44 8.16 -3.63
CA PHE A 15 -8.73 9.21 -2.89
C PHE A 15 -9.01 10.58 -3.55
N PRO A 16 -10.07 11.28 -3.11
CA PRO A 16 -10.53 12.52 -3.75
C PRO A 16 -9.47 13.63 -3.81
N GLU A 17 -8.51 13.66 -2.88
CA GLU A 17 -7.42 14.64 -2.86
C GLU A 17 -6.52 14.57 -4.11
N LEU A 18 -6.45 13.40 -4.76
CA LEU A 18 -5.61 13.20 -5.94
C LEU A 18 -6.12 13.95 -7.18
N GLU A 19 -7.39 14.37 -7.20
CA GLU A 19 -7.93 15.15 -8.29
C GLU A 19 -7.13 16.43 -8.51
N VAL A 20 -6.76 17.12 -7.43
CA VAL A 20 -5.97 18.35 -7.49
C VAL A 20 -4.49 18.02 -7.76
N GLU A 21 -3.94 17.00 -7.12
CA GLU A 21 -2.53 16.63 -7.29
C GLU A 21 -2.19 16.17 -8.71
N PHE A 22 -3.17 15.63 -9.44
CA PHE A 22 -2.93 15.14 -10.80
C PHE A 22 -2.92 16.26 -11.85
N LEU A 23 -3.46 17.44 -11.52
CA LEU A 23 -3.48 18.60 -12.42
C LEU A 23 -2.05 19.09 -12.67
N GLY A 24 -1.64 19.08 -13.94
CA GLY A 24 -0.30 19.51 -14.35
C GLY A 24 0.85 18.54 -13.97
N ALA A 25 0.58 17.48 -13.20
CA ALA A 25 1.59 16.50 -12.81
C ALA A 25 2.02 15.61 -13.99
N SER A 26 3.33 15.30 -14.02
CA SER A 26 3.87 14.28 -14.92
C SER A 26 3.25 12.90 -14.61
N ALA A 27 3.30 11.98 -15.57
CA ALA A 27 2.78 10.63 -15.35
C ALA A 27 3.46 9.91 -14.18
N GLU A 28 4.76 10.17 -13.95
CA GLU A 28 5.55 9.59 -12.88
C GLU A 28 5.14 10.17 -11.51
N ASN A 29 4.98 11.49 -11.43
CA ASN A 29 4.49 12.15 -10.21
C ASN A 29 3.08 11.68 -9.84
N ARG A 30 2.19 11.48 -10.82
CA ARG A 30 0.84 10.93 -10.56
C ARG A 30 0.90 9.54 -9.93
N LEU A 31 1.83 8.70 -10.39
CA LEU A 31 2.01 7.36 -9.84
C LEU A 31 2.56 7.40 -8.42
N TYR A 32 3.54 8.27 -8.18
CA TYR A 32 4.08 8.51 -6.84
C TYR A 32 3.00 9.01 -5.87
N SER A 33 2.26 10.07 -6.23
CA SER A 33 1.14 10.60 -5.45
C SER A 33 0.08 9.54 -5.17
N ALA A 34 -0.28 8.72 -6.16
CA ALA A 34 -1.25 7.65 -5.98
C ALA A 34 -0.80 6.62 -4.94
N PHE A 35 0.48 6.20 -4.96
CA PHE A 35 0.99 5.28 -3.95
C PHE A 35 1.12 5.92 -2.56
N LEU A 36 1.45 7.22 -2.51
CA LEU A 36 1.52 7.94 -1.25
C LEU A 36 0.14 8.05 -0.59
N ALA A 37 -0.88 8.46 -1.35
CA ALA A 37 -2.27 8.49 -0.90
C ALA A 37 -2.74 7.09 -0.49
N PHE A 38 -2.44 6.08 -1.31
CA PHE A 38 -2.77 4.69 -1.00
C PHE A 38 -2.20 4.25 0.35
N ARG A 39 -0.91 4.50 0.61
CA ARG A 39 -0.28 4.19 1.90
C ARG A 39 -0.96 4.95 3.04
N ASN A 40 -1.19 6.25 2.88
CA ASN A 40 -1.77 7.10 3.91
C ASN A 40 -3.17 6.64 4.31
N HIS A 41 -4.03 6.37 3.32
CA HIS A 41 -5.39 5.85 3.56
C HIS A 41 -5.37 4.48 4.21
N THR A 42 -4.44 3.59 3.81
CA THR A 42 -4.26 2.31 4.51
C THR A 42 -3.86 2.52 5.97
N GLN A 43 -2.89 3.40 6.25
CA GLN A 43 -2.47 3.68 7.61
C GLN A 43 -3.61 4.24 8.46
N VAL A 44 -4.40 5.17 7.91
CA VAL A 44 -5.58 5.74 8.60
C VAL A 44 -6.64 4.67 8.87
N ALA A 45 -6.90 3.78 7.91
CA ALA A 45 -7.84 2.68 8.11
C ALA A 45 -7.37 1.72 9.21
N ILE A 46 -6.07 1.42 9.26
CA ILE A 46 -5.46 0.62 10.33
C ILE A 46 -5.61 1.32 11.69
N ASP A 47 -5.33 2.62 11.73
CA ASP A 47 -5.36 3.42 12.96
C ASP A 47 -6.81 3.56 13.51
N ASN A 48 -7.79 3.65 12.61
CA ASN A 48 -9.21 3.74 12.93
C ASN A 48 -9.89 2.37 13.19
N GLN A 49 -9.14 1.26 13.10
CA GLN A 49 -9.67 -0.10 13.23
C GLN A 49 -10.78 -0.45 12.22
N ASP A 50 -10.75 0.17 11.03
CA ASP A 50 -11.69 -0.14 9.94
C ASP A 50 -11.22 -1.36 9.17
N SER A 51 -11.56 -2.55 9.68
CA SER A 51 -11.12 -3.82 9.09
C SER A 51 -11.59 -3.99 7.64
N ARG A 52 -12.81 -3.56 7.32
CA ARG A 52 -13.38 -3.68 5.97
C ARG A 52 -12.57 -2.83 4.99
N ARG A 53 -12.26 -1.59 5.36
CA ARG A 53 -11.46 -0.72 4.50
C ARG A 53 -10.03 -1.24 4.35
N VAL A 54 -9.44 -1.78 5.41
CA VAL A 54 -8.11 -2.42 5.34
C VAL A 54 -8.11 -3.60 4.38
N GLU A 55 -9.12 -4.47 4.42
CA GLU A 55 -9.24 -5.60 3.50
C GLU A 55 -9.37 -5.17 2.03
N GLU A 56 -10.18 -4.14 1.75
CA GLU A 56 -10.31 -3.57 0.40
C GLU A 56 -8.96 -3.04 -0.13
N LEU A 57 -8.24 -2.30 0.73
CA LEU A 57 -6.95 -1.72 0.40
C LEU A 57 -5.86 -2.79 0.22
N PHE A 58 -5.83 -3.81 1.07
CA PHE A 58 -4.92 -4.95 0.91
C PHE A 58 -5.24 -5.78 -0.34
N GLY A 59 -6.52 -5.96 -0.68
CA GLY A 59 -6.91 -6.60 -1.94
C GLY A 59 -6.40 -5.83 -3.16
N MET A 60 -6.40 -4.50 -3.13
CA MET A 60 -5.79 -3.71 -4.20
C MET A 60 -4.26 -3.82 -4.21
N ALA A 61 -3.62 -3.87 -3.04
CA ALA A 61 -2.17 -4.06 -2.92
C ALA A 61 -1.72 -5.39 -3.54
N ASP A 62 -2.49 -6.47 -3.34
CA ASP A 62 -2.25 -7.75 -4.02
C ASP A 62 -2.33 -7.64 -5.54
N ARG A 63 -3.33 -6.90 -6.06
CA ARG A 63 -3.45 -6.65 -7.50
C ARG A 63 -2.26 -5.86 -8.04
N VAL A 64 -1.72 -4.91 -7.27
CA VAL A 64 -0.50 -4.18 -7.64
C VAL A 64 0.67 -5.16 -7.73
N LEU A 65 0.88 -6.02 -6.73
CA LEU A 65 1.96 -7.01 -6.76
C LEU A 65 1.89 -7.96 -7.96
N VAL A 66 0.69 -8.38 -8.37
CA VAL A 66 0.52 -9.33 -9.48
C VAL A 66 0.61 -8.64 -10.84
N CYS A 67 -0.04 -7.49 -11.00
CA CYS A 67 -0.29 -6.90 -12.33
C CYS A 67 0.64 -5.73 -12.69
N SER A 68 1.42 -5.20 -11.75
CA SER A 68 2.33 -4.09 -12.04
C SER A 68 3.54 -4.53 -12.85
N TYR A 69 4.04 -3.63 -13.68
CA TYR A 69 5.37 -3.77 -14.30
C TYR A 69 6.48 -3.52 -13.25
N PRO A 70 7.73 -3.93 -13.52
CA PRO A 70 8.81 -3.93 -12.53
C PRO A 70 9.03 -2.57 -11.85
N GLU A 71 9.09 -1.48 -12.60
CA GLU A 71 9.37 -0.15 -12.04
C GLU A 71 8.24 0.34 -11.11
N MET A 72 6.97 0.07 -11.45
CA MET A 72 5.83 0.36 -10.59
C MET A 72 5.84 -0.53 -9.34
N ARG A 73 6.30 -1.78 -9.45
CA ARG A 73 6.43 -2.67 -8.29
C ARG A 73 7.50 -2.19 -7.33
N SER A 74 8.65 -1.78 -7.84
CA SER A 74 9.73 -1.20 -7.03
C SER A 74 9.26 0.05 -6.29
N LEU A 75 8.54 0.93 -6.97
CA LEU A 75 7.98 2.13 -6.34
C LEU A 75 6.94 1.78 -5.26
N PHE A 76 6.03 0.85 -5.56
CA PHE A 76 5.06 0.36 -4.59
C PHE A 76 5.74 -0.22 -3.35
N HIS A 77 6.79 -1.02 -3.52
CA HIS A 77 7.51 -1.62 -2.41
C HIS A 77 8.07 -0.56 -1.46
N VAL A 78 8.77 0.44 -2.00
CA VAL A 78 9.38 1.52 -1.21
C VAL A 78 8.34 2.44 -0.56
N VAL A 79 7.31 2.85 -1.30
CA VAL A 79 6.34 3.85 -0.79
C VAL A 79 5.28 3.22 0.12
N TYR A 80 4.91 1.96 -0.14
CA TYR A 80 3.80 1.31 0.55
C TYR A 80 4.25 0.19 1.49
N VAL A 81 5.00 -0.80 1.01
CA VAL A 81 5.31 -2.01 1.81
C VAL A 81 6.23 -1.68 2.98
N GLU A 82 7.30 -0.93 2.72
CA GLU A 82 8.30 -0.54 3.71
C GLU A 82 7.75 0.48 4.72
N ASP A 83 6.99 1.46 4.25
CA ASP A 83 6.59 2.62 5.07
C ASP A 83 5.23 2.45 5.78
N LEU A 84 4.55 1.30 5.58
CA LEU A 84 3.33 0.97 6.32
C LEU A 84 3.67 0.42 7.71
N LYS A 85 3.14 1.08 8.75
CA LYS A 85 3.48 0.84 10.15
C LYS A 85 2.44 -0.04 10.82
N PHE A 86 2.92 -1.15 11.38
CA PHE A 86 2.09 -2.13 12.12
C PHE A 86 2.49 -2.26 13.60
N HIS A 87 3.59 -1.61 13.98
CA HIS A 87 4.08 -1.56 15.35
C HIS A 87 4.31 -0.10 15.73
N ASP A 88 3.67 0.31 16.81
CA ASP A 88 3.91 1.58 17.49
C ASP A 88 3.55 1.32 18.96
N GLU A 89 4.42 1.76 19.86
CA GLU A 89 4.27 1.56 21.30
C GLU A 89 2.97 2.19 21.84
N ARG A 90 2.40 3.15 21.12
CA ARG A 90 1.18 3.88 21.52
C ARG A 90 -0.10 3.38 20.87
N THR A 91 -0.02 2.72 19.71
CA THR A 91 -1.20 2.28 18.94
C THR A 91 -1.06 0.79 18.60
N LYS A 92 -2.02 -0.01 19.09
CA LYS A 92 -2.08 -1.46 18.82
C LYS A 92 -2.51 -1.72 17.37
N ARG A 93 -1.59 -1.56 16.41
CA ARG A 93 -1.80 -1.77 14.97
C ARG A 93 -1.57 -3.23 14.51
N SER A 94 -1.13 -4.10 15.42
CA SER A 94 -0.78 -5.50 15.13
C SER A 94 -1.95 -6.35 14.64
N TRP A 95 -3.20 -5.91 14.86
CA TRP A 95 -4.38 -6.61 14.35
C TRP A 95 -4.38 -6.66 12.82
N ALA A 96 -3.92 -5.60 12.14
CA ALA A 96 -3.93 -5.51 10.69
C ALA A 96 -2.94 -6.48 10.03
N LEU A 97 -1.89 -6.93 10.73
CA LEU A 97 -0.97 -7.95 10.22
C LEU A 97 -1.68 -9.25 9.87
N LYS A 98 -2.75 -9.59 10.61
CA LYS A 98 -3.53 -10.80 10.38
C LYS A 98 -4.33 -10.74 9.09
N LEU A 99 -4.58 -9.54 8.56
CA LEU A 99 -5.34 -9.32 7.33
C LEU A 99 -4.44 -9.26 6.08
N LEU A 100 -3.12 -9.18 6.26
CA LEU A 100 -2.20 -9.26 5.13
C LEU A 100 -2.36 -10.63 4.44
N SER A 101 -2.42 -10.61 3.12
CA SER A 101 -2.34 -11.81 2.28
C SER A 101 -0.96 -12.48 2.42
N PRO A 102 -0.84 -13.77 2.06
CA PRO A 102 0.46 -14.44 2.05
C PRO A 102 1.51 -13.72 1.19
N SER A 103 1.09 -13.17 0.05
CA SER A 103 1.99 -12.43 -0.86
C SER A 103 2.49 -11.12 -0.25
N LEU A 104 1.61 -10.35 0.39
CA LEU A 104 2.00 -9.11 1.05
C LEU A 104 2.85 -9.34 2.30
N ARG A 105 2.59 -10.43 3.05
CA ARG A 105 3.46 -10.83 4.16
C ARG A 105 4.87 -11.17 3.69
N LEU A 106 4.98 -11.99 2.64
CA LEU A 106 6.27 -12.37 2.07
C LEU A 106 7.07 -11.14 1.59
N GLU A 107 6.41 -10.23 0.87
CA GLU A 107 7.06 -9.01 0.41
C GLU A 107 7.52 -8.14 1.58
N ARG A 108 6.73 -8.03 2.64
CA ARG A 108 7.10 -7.28 3.84
C ARG A 108 8.27 -7.93 4.61
N GLU A 109 8.29 -9.24 4.75
CA GLU A 109 9.37 -9.98 5.42
C GLU A 109 10.70 -9.80 4.67
N ARG A 110 10.67 -9.78 3.34
CA ARG A 110 11.86 -9.49 2.51
C ARG A 110 12.43 -8.10 2.74
N SER A 111 11.58 -7.12 3.09
CA SER A 111 11.98 -5.73 3.34
C SER A 111 12.58 -5.49 4.73
N LEU A 112 12.39 -6.41 5.69
CA LEU A 112 12.84 -6.25 7.06
C LEU A 112 14.24 -6.85 7.22
N PRO A 113 15.33 -6.05 7.29
CA PRO A 113 16.64 -6.60 7.61
C PRO A 113 16.66 -7.08 9.07
N GLY A 114 16.69 -8.41 9.25
CA GLY A 114 17.15 -9.03 10.50
C GLY A 114 16.17 -9.06 11.67
N LEU A 115 14.87 -9.31 11.45
CA LEU A 115 14.05 -9.89 12.53
C LEU A 115 14.33 -11.40 12.59
N PRO A 116 14.72 -11.95 13.75
CA PRO A 116 14.87 -13.40 13.87
C PRO A 116 13.53 -14.05 13.54
N CYS A 117 13.55 -14.99 12.61
CA CYS A 117 12.48 -15.95 12.48
C CYS A 117 12.42 -16.70 13.81
N ASP A 118 11.42 -16.41 14.65
CA ASP A 118 11.10 -17.28 15.77
C ASP A 118 10.62 -18.61 15.17
N GLU A 119 11.54 -19.57 15.10
CA GLU A 119 11.24 -20.98 14.97
C GLU A 119 10.58 -21.44 16.28
N THR A 120 9.28 -21.70 16.25
CA THR A 120 8.62 -22.59 17.23
C THR A 120 8.39 -23.94 16.61
#